data_AF-C9QJ02-F1
#
_entry.id   AF-C9QJ02-F1
#
_cell.length_a   1.000
_cell.length_b   1.000
_cell.length_c   1.000
_cell.angle_alpha   90.00
_cell.angle_beta   90.00
_cell.angle_gamma   90.00
#
_symmetry.space_group_name_H-M   'P 1'
#
loop_
_entity.id
_entity.type
_entity.pdbx_description
1 polymer ?
#
loop_
_entity_poly.entity_id
_entity_poly.type
_entity_poly.pdbx_seq_one_letter_code
_entity_poly.pdbx_strand_id
1 'polypeptide(L)'
;MITKKKLIERVIIVGAIVASIAAVMLGSKLYDYYLSVTYPKSNLYGTWVEQNVASYAASEFVLGPTGVTIDGGNVATSYSWDGTYLEYSVGDEKRRFIILNEAFTEMRLISQPHYQAVFHVRESQK
;
A
#
# COMPACT_ATOMS: atom_id res chain seq x y z
N MET A 1 20.85 43.98 18.76
CA MET A 1 21.08 44.44 17.38
C MET A 1 21.63 43.25 16.57
N ILE A 2 20.85 42.69 15.63
CA ILE A 2 21.33 41.56 14.79
C ILE A 2 22.25 42.13 13.72
N THR A 3 23.47 41.62 13.61
CA THR A 3 24.43 42.05 12.58
C THR A 3 24.07 41.46 11.22
N LYS A 4 24.34 42.18 10.13
CA LYS A 4 24.07 41.74 8.74
C LYS A 4 24.62 40.32 8.45
N LYS A 5 25.79 39.98 9.00
CA LYS A 5 26.39 38.64 8.89
C LYS A 5 25.53 37.54 9.53
N LYS A 6 24.98 37.77 10.73
CA LYS A 6 24.08 36.81 11.41
C LYS A 6 22.74 36.66 10.69
N LEU A 7 22.28 37.71 9.99
CA LEU A 7 21.10 37.65 9.13
C LEU A 7 21.32 36.77 7.90
N ILE A 8 22.47 36.93 7.23
CA ILE A 8 22.86 36.09 6.07
C ILE A 8 22.99 34.62 6.48
N GLU A 9 23.67 34.33 7.58
CA GLU A 9 23.83 32.97 8.10
C GLU A 9 22.48 32.29 8.38
N ARG A 10 21.54 33.01 9.01
CA ARG A 10 20.18 32.50 9.25
C ARG A 10 19.42 32.23 7.96
N VAL A 11 19.56 33.09 6.95
CA VAL A 11 18.93 32.88 5.64
C VAL A 11 19.48 31.64 4.94
N ILE A 12 20.80 31.41 5.01
CA ILE A 12 21.42 30.20 4.44
C ILE A 12 20.91 28.95 5.14
N ILE A 13 20.87 28.94 6.49
CA ILE A 13 20.37 27.79 7.27
C ILE A 13 18.91 27.50 6.93
N VAL A 14 18.05 28.53 6.93
CA VAL A 14 16.63 28.35 6.58
C VAL A 14 16.49 27.86 5.14
N GLY A 15 17.28 28.41 4.20
CA GLY A 15 17.31 27.96 2.81
C GLY A 15 17.70 26.48 2.68
N ALA A 16 18.72 26.03 3.41
CA ALA A 16 19.15 24.64 3.40
C ALA A 16 18.08 23.69 3.97
N ILE A 17 17.36 24.11 5.03
CA ILE A 17 16.24 23.33 5.60
C ILE A 17 15.11 23.21 4.58
N VAL A 18 14.71 24.31 3.94
CA VAL A 18 13.66 24.31 2.92
C VAL A 18 14.05 23.43 1.72
N ALA A 19 15.29 23.55 1.25
CA ALA A 19 15.80 22.71 0.16
C ALA A 19 15.79 21.21 0.52
N SER A 20 16.17 20.88 1.76
CA SER A 20 16.15 19.50 2.26
C SER A 20 14.73 18.93 2.31
N ILE A 21 13.76 19.70 2.80
CA ILE A 21 12.35 19.29 2.82
C ILE A 21 11.84 19.08 1.40
N ALA A 22 12.13 20.00 0.48
CA ALA A 22 11.74 19.87 -0.92
C ALA A 22 12.34 18.62 -1.58
N ALA A 23 13.61 18.31 -1.30
CA ALA A 23 14.27 17.11 -1.82
C ALA A 23 13.59 15.82 -1.33
N VAL A 24 13.21 15.74 -0.05
CA VAL A 24 12.48 14.58 0.50
C VAL A 24 11.11 14.44 -0.17
N MET A 25 10.37 15.53 -0.36
CA MET A 25 9.07 15.51 -1.03
C MET A 25 9.18 15.02 -2.48
N LEU A 26 10.15 15.52 -3.24
CA LEU A 26 10.39 15.08 -4.63
C LEU A 26 10.80 13.60 -4.69
N GLY A 27 11.67 13.17 -3.77
CA GLY A 27 12.08 11.77 -3.65
C GLY A 27 10.87 10.85 -3.43
N SER A 28 9.94 11.22 -2.55
CA SER A 28 8.73 10.43 -2.32
C SER A 28 7.85 10.30 -3.57
N LYS A 29 7.70 11.37 -4.36
CA LYS A 29 6.92 11.34 -5.61
C LYS A 29 7.55 10.47 -6.68
N LEU A 30 8.87 10.51 -6.81
CA LEU A 30 9.60 9.64 -7.74
C LEU A 30 9.48 8.17 -7.33
N TYR A 31 9.50 7.88 -6.02
CA TYR A 31 9.31 6.54 -5.49
C TYR A 31 7.89 6.02 -5.76
N ASP A 32 6.86 6.81 -5.47
CA ASP A 32 5.46 6.46 -5.77
C ASP A 32 5.27 6.19 -7.28
N TYR A 33 5.86 7.01 -8.13
CA TYR A 33 5.84 6.83 -9.58
C TYR A 33 6.53 5.53 -10.00
N TYR A 34 7.73 5.26 -9.47
CA TYR A 34 8.46 4.03 -9.72
C TYR A 34 7.63 2.79 -9.37
N LEU A 35 6.98 2.78 -8.20
CA LEU A 35 6.08 1.70 -7.79
C LEU A 35 4.89 1.57 -8.75
N SER A 36 4.28 2.68 -9.16
CA SER A 36 3.12 2.66 -10.06
C SER A 36 3.41 2.05 -11.44
N VAL A 37 4.65 2.20 -11.92
CA VAL A 37 5.11 1.67 -13.21
C VAL A 37 5.60 0.23 -13.08
N THR A 38 6.39 -0.06 -12.04
CA THR A 38 7.02 -1.38 -11.85
C THR A 38 6.02 -2.40 -11.31
N TYR A 39 5.14 -1.97 -10.41
CA TYR A 39 4.17 -2.80 -9.72
C TYR A 39 2.77 -2.17 -9.82
N PRO A 40 2.15 -2.17 -11.02
CA PRO A 40 0.82 -1.60 -11.18
C PRO A 40 -0.20 -2.39 -10.35
N LYS A 41 -1.10 -1.67 -9.67
CA LYS A 41 -2.16 -2.28 -8.83
C LYS A 41 -3.07 -3.23 -9.59
N SER A 42 -3.20 -3.05 -10.91
CA SER A 42 -3.95 -3.93 -11.80
C SER A 42 -3.47 -5.38 -11.77
N ASN A 43 -2.21 -5.62 -11.43
CA ASN A 43 -1.69 -6.99 -11.27
C ASN A 43 -2.38 -7.77 -10.15
N LEU A 44 -2.99 -7.08 -9.18
CA LEU A 44 -3.70 -7.68 -8.05
C LEU A 44 -5.21 -7.69 -8.22
N TYR A 45 -5.75 -7.10 -9.29
CA TYR A 45 -7.20 -6.99 -9.45
C TYR A 45 -7.84 -8.36 -9.59
N GLY A 46 -8.92 -8.54 -8.85
CA GLY A 46 -9.63 -9.80 -8.82
C GLY A 46 -10.24 -10.13 -7.47
N THR A 47 -10.88 -11.29 -7.44
CA THR A 47 -11.51 -11.86 -6.26
C THR A 47 -10.54 -12.79 -5.54
N TRP A 48 -10.22 -12.48 -4.30
CA TRP A 48 -9.28 -13.20 -3.46
C TRP A 48 -10.04 -14.00 -2.40
N VAL A 49 -9.77 -15.30 -2.35
CA VAL A 49 -10.54 -16.26 -1.55
C VAL A 49 -9.59 -17.01 -0.62
N GLU A 50 -9.96 -17.06 0.65
CA GLU A 50 -9.23 -17.82 1.65
C GLU A 50 -9.17 -19.32 1.32
N GLN A 51 -8.01 -19.91 1.56
CA GLN A 51 -7.71 -21.31 1.29
C GLN A 51 -7.68 -22.13 2.57
N ASN A 52 -7.85 -23.46 2.43
CA ASN A 52 -7.78 -24.43 3.54
C ASN A 52 -8.85 -24.26 4.63
N VAL A 53 -9.97 -23.63 4.29
CA VAL A 53 -11.16 -23.52 5.12
C VAL A 53 -12.38 -24.00 4.34
N ALA A 54 -13.47 -24.35 5.04
CA ALA A 54 -14.70 -24.73 4.37
C ALA A 54 -15.24 -23.55 3.55
N SER A 55 -15.81 -23.83 2.37
CA SER A 55 -16.23 -22.78 1.42
C SER A 55 -17.23 -21.78 2.01
N TYR A 56 -18.10 -22.23 2.92
CA TYR A 56 -19.08 -21.38 3.60
C TYR A 56 -18.48 -20.48 4.68
N ALA A 57 -17.23 -20.74 5.09
CA ALA A 57 -16.50 -19.98 6.11
C ALA A 57 -15.29 -19.23 5.51
N ALA A 58 -15.05 -19.36 4.20
CA ALA A 58 -13.93 -18.72 3.53
C ALA A 58 -14.15 -17.22 3.42
N SER A 59 -13.19 -16.45 3.92
CA SER A 59 -13.18 -15.00 3.70
C SER A 59 -12.93 -14.68 2.23
N GLU A 60 -13.66 -13.72 1.68
CA GLU A 60 -13.52 -13.25 0.31
C GLU A 60 -13.41 -11.73 0.27
N PHE A 61 -12.52 -11.21 -0.58
CA PHE A 61 -12.47 -9.78 -0.88
C PHE A 61 -12.09 -9.52 -2.33
N VAL A 62 -12.57 -8.41 -2.87
CA VAL A 62 -12.31 -7.98 -4.24
C VAL A 62 -11.39 -6.78 -4.22
N LEU A 63 -10.29 -6.88 -4.97
CA LEU A 63 -9.41 -5.75 -5.27
C LEU A 63 -9.77 -5.19 -6.64
N GLY A 64 -10.01 -3.88 -6.70
CA GLY A 64 -10.34 -3.19 -7.94
C GLY A 64 -9.86 -1.75 -7.96
N PRO A 65 -10.11 -1.03 -9.07
CA PRO A 65 -9.62 0.34 -9.26
C PRO A 65 -10.18 1.35 -8.25
N THR A 66 -11.36 1.05 -7.68
CA THR A 66 -12.06 1.91 -6.72
C THR A 66 -11.76 1.56 -5.26
N GLY A 67 -10.91 0.56 -5.01
CA GLY A 67 -10.54 0.13 -3.66
C GLY A 67 -10.79 -1.35 -3.38
N VAL A 68 -11.18 -1.65 -2.15
CA VAL A 68 -11.37 -3.01 -1.63
C VAL A 68 -12.84 -3.21 -1.26
N THR A 69 -13.42 -4.31 -1.74
CA THR A 69 -14.80 -4.69 -1.44
C THR A 69 -14.81 -6.01 -0.68
N ILE A 70 -15.65 -6.12 0.36
CA ILE A 70 -15.90 -7.35 1.14
C ILE A 70 -17.41 -7.51 1.23
N ASP A 71 -17.93 -8.71 0.97
CA ASP A 71 -19.38 -9.01 1.00
C ASP A 71 -20.24 -8.02 0.19
N GLY A 72 -19.69 -7.50 -0.92
CA GLY A 72 -20.34 -6.50 -1.79
C GLY A 72 -20.29 -5.05 -1.27
N GLY A 73 -19.77 -4.80 -0.07
CA GLY A 73 -19.57 -3.47 0.50
C GLY A 73 -18.14 -2.94 0.28
N ASN A 74 -18.00 -1.67 -0.12
CA ASN A 74 -16.69 -1.03 -0.18
C ASN A 74 -16.18 -0.76 1.24
N VAL A 75 -15.11 -1.47 1.63
CA VAL A 75 -14.51 -1.34 2.97
C VAL A 75 -13.33 -0.38 3.01
N ALA A 76 -12.71 -0.12 1.86
CA ALA A 76 -11.58 0.80 1.74
C ALA A 76 -11.55 1.42 0.35
N THR A 77 -11.59 2.75 0.26
CA THR A 77 -11.52 3.48 -1.01
C THR A 77 -10.10 3.55 -1.59
N SER A 78 -9.10 3.04 -0.87
CA SER A 78 -7.71 3.01 -1.32
C SER A 78 -6.92 1.92 -0.59
N TYR A 79 -5.89 1.42 -1.26
CA TYR A 79 -4.92 0.48 -0.72
C TYR A 79 -3.53 0.76 -1.29
N SER A 80 -2.48 0.33 -0.61
CA SER A 80 -1.09 0.42 -1.05
C SER A 80 -0.62 -0.92 -1.62
N TRP A 81 0.30 -0.85 -2.57
CA TRP A 81 0.94 -1.99 -3.21
C TRP A 81 2.34 -1.57 -3.64
N ASP A 82 3.35 -2.33 -3.19
CA ASP A 82 4.77 -2.01 -3.44
C ASP A 82 5.54 -3.11 -4.19
N GLY A 83 4.84 -4.15 -4.66
CA GLY A 83 5.45 -5.33 -5.27
C GLY A 83 5.63 -6.51 -4.31
N THR A 84 5.55 -6.29 -3.00
CA THR A 84 5.70 -7.33 -1.97
C THR A 84 4.52 -7.35 -1.00
N TYR A 85 4.06 -6.18 -0.57
CA TYR A 85 3.01 -6.00 0.42
C TYR A 85 1.81 -5.27 -0.14
N LEU A 86 0.63 -5.87 0.08
CA LEU A 86 -0.65 -5.22 -0.08
C LEU A 86 -1.14 -4.74 1.30
N GLU A 87 -1.53 -3.47 1.41
CA GLU A 87 -2.08 -2.95 2.66
C GLU A 87 -3.35 -2.11 2.45
N TYR A 88 -4.34 -2.31 3.32
CA TYR A 88 -5.53 -1.47 3.40
C TYR A 88 -6.09 -1.49 4.82
N SER A 89 -6.95 -0.52 5.15
CA SER A 89 -7.60 -0.46 6.46
C SER A 89 -9.07 -0.82 6.34
N VAL A 90 -9.59 -1.56 7.31
CA VAL A 90 -11.03 -1.85 7.49
C VAL A 90 -11.41 -1.29 8.86
N GLY A 91 -12.13 -0.15 8.87
CA GLY A 91 -12.30 0.62 10.11
C GLY A 91 -10.93 1.03 10.68
N ASP A 92 -10.69 0.70 11.96
CA ASP A 92 -9.42 0.98 12.65
C ASP A 92 -8.36 -0.12 12.47
N GLU A 93 -8.70 -1.24 11.80
CA GLU A 93 -7.79 -2.37 11.63
C GLU A 93 -7.02 -2.27 10.31
N LYS A 94 -5.68 -2.30 10.40
CA LYS A 94 -4.82 -2.41 9.23
C LYS A 94 -4.68 -3.88 8.82
N ARG A 95 -5.07 -4.20 7.59
CA ARG A 95 -4.79 -5.47 6.94
C ARG A 95 -3.54 -5.35 6.09
N ARG A 96 -2.57 -6.24 6.33
CA ARG A 96 -1.33 -6.35 5.55
C ARG A 96 -1.17 -7.77 5.06
N PHE A 97 -0.92 -7.91 3.77
CA PHE A 97 -0.65 -9.18 3.12
C PHE A 97 0.75 -9.17 2.52
N ILE A 98 1.38 -10.33 2.45
CA ILE A 98 2.61 -10.58 1.69
C ILE A 98 2.28 -11.48 0.49
N ILE A 99 2.75 -11.11 -0.70
CA ILE A 99 2.65 -11.97 -1.89
C ILE A 99 3.59 -13.16 -1.76
N LEU A 100 3.12 -14.35 -2.14
CA LEU A 100 3.88 -15.59 -2.02
C LEU A 100 4.53 -16.04 -3.33
N ASN A 101 4.11 -15.49 -4.48
CA ASN A 101 4.61 -15.91 -5.79
C ASN A 101 4.70 -14.76 -6.81
N GLU A 102 5.58 -14.92 -7.80
CA GLU A 102 5.82 -13.91 -8.85
C GLU A 102 4.61 -13.71 -9.79
N ALA A 103 3.72 -14.70 -9.87
CA ALA A 103 2.50 -14.60 -10.66
C ALA A 103 1.41 -13.73 -10.01
N PHE A 104 1.63 -13.27 -8.77
CA PHE A 104 0.67 -12.47 -8.00
C PHE A 104 -0.69 -13.15 -7.82
N THR A 105 -0.70 -14.48 -7.68
CA THR A 105 -1.93 -15.27 -7.52
C THR A 105 -2.14 -15.78 -6.10
N GLU A 106 -1.14 -15.63 -5.24
CA GLU A 106 -1.16 -16.13 -3.86
C GLU A 106 -0.65 -15.07 -2.88
N MET A 107 -1.36 -14.89 -1.78
CA MET A 107 -0.95 -13.97 -0.72
C MET A 107 -1.29 -14.52 0.67
N ARG A 108 -0.59 -14.04 1.70
CA ARG A 108 -0.84 -14.40 3.10
C ARG A 108 -1.06 -13.17 3.96
N LEU A 109 -2.10 -13.20 4.80
CA LEU A 109 -2.32 -12.18 5.82
C LEU A 109 -1.22 -12.25 6.89
N ILE A 110 -0.60 -11.11 7.21
CA ILE A 110 0.50 -11.01 8.18
C ILE A 110 0.29 -9.95 9.27
N SER A 111 -0.80 -9.18 9.23
CA SER A 111 -1.09 -8.18 10.27
C SER A 111 -1.75 -8.75 11.52
N GLN A 112 -2.13 -10.03 11.53
CA GLN A 112 -2.76 -10.69 12.69
C GLN A 112 -1.84 -11.76 13.30
N PRO A 113 -1.64 -11.81 14.63
CA PRO A 113 -0.67 -12.72 15.26
C PRO A 113 -1.03 -14.20 15.15
N HIS A 114 -2.32 -14.53 15.26
CA HIS A 114 -2.82 -15.91 15.38
C HIS A 114 -3.64 -16.37 14.17
N TYR A 115 -3.75 -15.53 13.14
CA TYR A 115 -4.53 -15.80 11.95
C TYR A 115 -3.71 -15.38 10.73
N GLN A 116 -3.12 -16.37 10.06
CA GLN A 116 -2.22 -16.19 8.91
C GLN A 116 -2.81 -16.84 7.67
N ALA A 117 -4.06 -16.49 7.37
CA ALA A 117 -4.81 -17.04 6.25
C ALA A 117 -4.09 -16.79 4.91
N VAL A 118 -4.13 -17.81 4.04
CA VAL A 118 -3.62 -17.76 2.67
C VAL A 118 -4.79 -17.57 1.73
N PHE A 119 -4.63 -16.69 0.74
CA PHE A 119 -5.65 -16.34 -0.24
C PHE A 119 -5.14 -16.62 -1.64
N HIS A 120 -5.98 -17.20 -2.48
CA HIS A 120 -5.74 -17.36 -3.91
C HIS A 120 -6.71 -16.49 -4.72
N VAL A 121 -6.25 -15.97 -5.84
CA VAL A 121 -7.13 -15.29 -6.80
C VAL A 121 -8.02 -16.31 -7.51
N ARG A 122 -9.34 -16.12 -7.44
CA ARG A 122 -10.34 -16.94 -8.15
C ARG A 122 -10.59 -16.40 -9.56
N GLU A 123 -10.75 -15.08 -9.67
CA GLU A 123 -11.02 -14.39 -10.94
C GLU A 123 -10.10 -13.18 -11.04
N SER A 124 -9.16 -13.22 -11.99
CA SER A 124 -8.28 -12.09 -12.27
C SER A 124 -8.93 -11.17 -13.30
N GLN A 125 -9.04 -9.89 -12.97
CA GLN A 125 -9.58 -8.86 -13.86
C GLN A 125 -8.39 -8.15 -14.51
N LYS A 126 -7.91 -8.70 -15.64
CA LYS A 126 -6.82 -8.10 -16.44
C LYS A 126 -7.33 -7.00 -17.35
#